data_AF-A0A6G0M0H1-F1
#
_entry.id   AF-A0A6G0M0H1-F1
#
_cell.length_a   1.000
_cell.length_b   1.000
_cell.length_c   1.000
_cell.angle_alpha   90.00
_cell.angle_beta   90.00
_cell.angle_gamma   90.00
#
_symmetry.space_group_name_H-M   'P 1'
#
loop_
_entity.id
_entity.type
_entity.pdbx_description
1 polymer ?
#
loop_
_entity_poly.entity_id
_entity_poly.type
_entity_poly.pdbx_seq_one_letter_code
_entity_poly.pdbx_strand_id
1 'polypeptide(L)'
;MVGCASHRFNLAVTNCLTEYETFLAKIHALVTKLRTIKGRTILRRVTELSPLGRNDTLWSSTHAMVQRYTKLEPALNSLGHGTLIEFGIQPLLPCSAESERTHALLKVLNDFEGVTKMLQR
;
A
#
# COMPACT_ATOMS: atom_id res chain seq x y z
N MET A 1 22.57 -18.30 -17.46
CA MET A 1 21.53 -17.39 -18.01
C MET A 1 21.47 -16.18 -17.09
N VAL A 2 22.16 -15.09 -17.46
CA VAL A 2 22.16 -13.86 -16.66
C VAL A 2 20.75 -13.27 -16.72
N GLY A 3 20.10 -13.08 -15.58
CA GLY A 3 18.73 -12.54 -15.54
C GLY A 3 18.64 -11.22 -16.32
N CYS A 4 17.59 -11.09 -17.14
CA CYS A 4 17.30 -9.86 -17.91
C CYS A 4 17.41 -8.61 -17.01
N ALA A 5 17.76 -7.45 -17.57
CA ALA A 5 17.87 -6.19 -16.82
C ALA A 5 16.63 -5.94 -15.95
N SER A 6 15.43 -6.20 -16.47
CA SER A 6 14.16 -6.09 -15.74
C SER A 6 14.06 -7.06 -14.55
N HIS A 7 14.59 -8.27 -14.68
CA HIS A 7 14.60 -9.25 -13.58
C HIS A 7 15.55 -8.83 -12.46
N ARG A 8 16.76 -8.36 -12.82
CA ARG A 8 17.73 -7.82 -11.84
C ARG A 8 17.18 -6.57 -11.14
N PHE A 9 16.49 -5.72 -11.89
CA PHE A 9 15.80 -4.55 -11.35
C PHE A 9 14.70 -4.95 -10.36
N ASN A 10 13.84 -5.90 -10.73
CA ASN A 10 12.81 -6.43 -9.84
C ASN A 10 13.40 -6.96 -8.52
N LEU A 11 14.49 -7.72 -8.58
CA LEU A 11 15.18 -8.21 -7.38
C LEU A 11 15.73 -7.06 -6.53
N ALA A 12 16.35 -6.05 -7.14
CA ALA A 12 16.88 -4.88 -6.44
C ALA A 12 15.78 -4.09 -5.73
N VAL A 13 14.64 -3.86 -6.40
CA VAL A 13 13.49 -3.16 -5.79
C VAL A 13 12.89 -3.99 -4.65
N THR A 14 12.73 -5.30 -4.83
CA THR A 14 12.25 -6.18 -3.75
C THR A 14 13.17 -6.13 -2.54
N ASN A 15 14.49 -6.15 -2.74
CA ASN A 15 15.45 -6.00 -1.64
C ASN A 15 15.32 -4.65 -0.93
N CYS A 16 15.17 -3.55 -1.69
CA CYS A 16 14.92 -2.22 -1.11
C CYS A 16 13.65 -2.20 -0.23
N LEU A 17 12.58 -2.88 -0.67
CA LEU A 17 11.32 -2.94 0.08
C LEU A 17 11.41 -3.69 1.42
N THR A 18 12.45 -4.52 1.63
CA THR A 18 12.61 -5.24 2.91
C THR A 18 12.78 -4.32 4.11
N GLU A 19 13.39 -3.14 3.93
CA GLU A 19 13.53 -2.11 4.98
C GLU A 19 12.18 -1.50 5.37
N TYR A 20 11.20 -1.60 4.48
CA TYR A 20 9.86 -1.02 4.60
C TYR A 20 8.82 -2.07 5.06
N GLU A 21 9.24 -3.33 5.25
CA GLU A 21 8.33 -4.45 5.39
C GLU A 21 7.43 -4.36 6.64
N THR A 22 7.95 -3.87 7.77
CA THR A 22 7.16 -3.76 9.00
C THR A 22 5.91 -2.89 8.82
N PHE A 23 6.03 -1.71 8.18
CA PHE A 23 4.86 -0.87 7.96
C PHE A 23 4.06 -1.29 6.73
N LEU A 24 4.70 -1.88 5.71
CA LEU A 24 3.97 -2.43 4.56
C LEU A 24 3.05 -3.58 5.01
N ALA A 25 3.50 -4.41 5.95
CA ALA A 25 2.66 -5.43 6.60
C ALA A 25 1.49 -4.81 7.35
N LYS A 26 1.67 -3.65 8.00
CA LYS A 26 0.59 -2.91 8.66
C LYS A 26 -0.45 -2.38 7.65
N ILE A 27 -0.01 -1.76 6.56
CA ILE A 27 -0.89 -1.34 5.46
C ILE A 27 -1.62 -2.55 4.85
N HIS A 28 -0.91 -3.66 4.67
CA HIS A 28 -1.49 -4.89 4.16
C HIS A 28 -2.58 -5.45 5.09
N ALA A 29 -2.35 -5.44 6.41
CA ALA A 29 -3.34 -5.82 7.40
C ALA A 29 -4.57 -4.90 7.37
N LEU A 30 -4.37 -3.58 7.26
CA LEU A 30 -5.43 -2.60 7.09
C LEU A 30 -6.26 -2.87 5.83
N VAL A 31 -5.61 -3.00 4.67
CA VAL A 31 -6.27 -3.30 3.40
C VAL A 31 -7.05 -4.62 3.49
N THR A 32 -6.47 -5.65 4.11
CA THR A 32 -7.13 -6.94 4.31
C THR A 32 -8.39 -6.80 5.16
N LYS A 33 -8.33 -5.99 6.23
CA LYS A 33 -9.49 -5.66 7.06
C LYS A 33 -10.57 -4.93 6.25
N LEU A 34 -10.18 -3.95 5.45
CA LEU A 34 -11.10 -3.19 4.60
C LEU A 34 -11.71 -4.03 3.47
N ARG A 35 -11.06 -5.11 3.05
CA ARG A 35 -11.58 -6.05 2.03
C ARG A 35 -12.66 -6.98 2.56
N THR A 36 -12.84 -7.10 3.89
CA THR A 36 -13.93 -7.88 4.50
C THR A 36 -15.30 -7.27 4.18
N ILE A 37 -16.39 -8.04 4.33
CA ILE A 37 -17.75 -7.55 4.10
C ILE A 37 -18.03 -6.30 4.96
N LYS A 38 -17.74 -6.37 6.26
CA LYS A 38 -17.93 -5.24 7.19
C LYS A 38 -17.05 -4.04 6.82
N GLY A 39 -15.78 -4.29 6.47
CA GLY A 39 -14.85 -3.25 6.02
C GLY A 39 -15.32 -2.53 4.76
N ARG A 40 -15.82 -3.26 3.76
CA ARG A 40 -16.36 -2.66 2.53
C ARG A 40 -17.62 -1.85 2.79
N THR A 41 -18.50 -2.33 3.68
CA THR A 41 -19.73 -1.60 4.03
C THR A 41 -19.41 -0.25 4.64
N ILE A 42 -18.44 -0.17 5.55
CA ILE A 42 -18.07 1.12 6.14
C ILE A 42 -17.32 2.00 5.13
N LEU A 43 -16.43 1.42 4.32
CA LEU A 43 -15.65 2.17 3.35
C LEU A 43 -16.54 2.86 2.30
N ARG A 44 -17.60 2.19 1.84
CA ARG A 44 -18.60 2.76 0.92
C ARG A 44 -19.32 3.99 1.46
N ARG A 45 -19.31 4.23 2.77
CA ARG A 45 -19.91 5.44 3.35
C ARG A 45 -19.05 6.69 3.12
N VAL A 46 -17.76 6.50 2.86
CA VAL A 46 -16.77 7.59 2.76
C VAL A 46 -16.03 7.64 1.43
N THR A 47 -16.05 6.55 0.64
CA THR A 47 -15.41 6.51 -0.68
C THR A 47 -15.91 5.35 -1.55
N GLU A 48 -15.92 5.56 -2.87
CA GLU A 48 -16.15 4.51 -3.87
C GLU A 48 -14.90 3.67 -4.17
N LEU A 49 -13.77 4.02 -3.56
CA LEU A 49 -12.50 3.36 -3.82
C LEU A 49 -12.44 1.99 -3.08
N SER A 50 -12.33 0.91 -3.84
CA SER A 50 -11.98 -0.42 -3.29
C SER A 50 -10.51 -0.50 -2.82
N PRO A 51 -10.20 -1.19 -1.70
CA PRO A 51 -8.83 -1.47 -1.29
C PRO A 51 -8.13 -2.46 -2.24
N LEU A 52 -6.82 -2.31 -2.41
CA LEU A 52 -5.99 -3.20 -3.24
C LEU A 52 -4.91 -3.84 -2.38
N GLY A 53 -4.86 -5.18 -2.36
CA GLY A 53 -3.79 -5.92 -1.68
C GLY A 53 -2.55 -6.08 -2.57
N ARG A 54 -1.41 -6.34 -1.93
CA ARG A 54 -0.18 -6.73 -2.62
C ARG A 54 -0.06 -8.25 -2.77
N ASN A 55 0.74 -8.67 -3.74
CA ASN A 55 1.35 -9.99 -3.86
C ASN A 55 2.83 -9.83 -3.49
N ASP A 56 3.26 -10.50 -2.42
CA ASP A 56 4.60 -10.30 -1.85
C ASP A 56 5.75 -10.61 -2.83
N THR A 57 5.49 -11.39 -3.88
CA THR A 57 6.50 -11.72 -4.91
C THR A 57 6.75 -10.59 -5.94
N LEU A 58 5.89 -9.57 -6.01
CA LEU A 58 5.93 -8.56 -7.06
C LEU A 58 5.89 -7.14 -6.48
N TRP A 59 6.97 -6.38 -6.66
CA TRP A 59 7.06 -5.01 -6.16
C TRP A 59 5.99 -4.08 -6.77
N SER A 60 5.57 -4.32 -8.02
CA SER A 60 4.53 -3.55 -8.69
C SER A 60 3.17 -3.64 -7.98
N SER A 61 2.87 -4.78 -7.36
CA SER A 61 1.66 -4.94 -6.56
C SER A 61 1.74 -4.20 -5.22
N THR A 62 2.95 -4.11 -4.63
CA THR A 62 3.22 -3.29 -3.45
C THR A 62 3.05 -1.82 -3.78
N HIS A 63 3.57 -1.37 -4.92
CA HIS A 63 3.34 -0.01 -5.44
C HIS A 63 1.86 0.30 -5.61
N ALA A 64 1.10 -0.59 -6.27
CA ALA A 64 -0.34 -0.40 -6.43
C ALA A 64 -1.09 -0.33 -5.09
N MET A 65 -0.72 -1.16 -4.11
CA MET A 65 -1.30 -1.13 -2.76
C MET A 65 -1.02 0.19 -2.05
N VAL A 66 0.25 0.64 -2.03
CA VAL A 66 0.67 1.89 -1.39
C VAL A 66 0.00 3.10 -2.06
N GLN A 67 -0.02 3.13 -3.39
CA GLN A 67 -0.70 4.16 -4.17
C GLN A 67 -2.20 4.17 -3.88
N ARG A 68 -2.82 3.01 -3.67
CA ARG A 68 -4.25 2.95 -3.33
C ARG A 68 -4.51 3.42 -1.90
N TYR A 69 -3.68 3.00 -0.96
CA TYR A 69 -3.81 3.38 0.44
C TYR A 69 -3.72 4.91 0.61
N THR A 70 -2.74 5.58 0.00
CA THR A 70 -2.61 7.06 0.09
C THR A 70 -3.85 7.80 -0.43
N LYS A 71 -4.60 7.21 -1.38
CA LYS A 71 -5.89 7.76 -1.84
C LYS A 71 -7.05 7.46 -0.88
N LEU A 72 -6.98 6.36 -0.15
CA LEU A 72 -7.98 5.96 0.85
C LEU A 72 -7.80 6.69 2.18
N GLU A 73 -6.58 7.07 2.51
CA GLU A 73 -6.21 7.63 3.81
C GLU A 73 -7.06 8.85 4.22
N PRO A 74 -7.31 9.87 3.38
CA PRO A 74 -8.19 10.98 3.76
C PRO A 74 -9.62 10.54 4.09
N ALA A 75 -10.15 9.54 3.37
CA ALA A 75 -11.49 9.00 3.62
C ALA A 75 -11.53 8.12 4.87
N LEU A 76 -10.45 7.43 5.21
CA LEU A 76 -10.35 6.70 6.47
C LEU A 76 -10.24 7.64 7.66
N ASN A 77 -9.50 8.74 7.51
CA ASN A 77 -9.33 9.77 8.53
C ASN A 77 -10.61 10.60 8.77
N SER A 78 -11.56 10.60 7.83
CA SER A 78 -12.87 11.24 8.03
C SER A 78 -13.86 10.38 8.82
N LEU A 79 -13.56 9.09 9.04
CA LEU A 79 -14.38 8.23 9.91
C LEU A 79 -14.21 8.64 11.37
N GLY A 80 -15.31 8.66 12.11
CA GLY A 80 -15.27 8.92 13.55
C GLY A 80 -14.48 7.85 14.31
N HIS A 81 -13.77 8.27 15.36
CA HIS A 81 -12.96 7.38 16.20
C HIS A 81 -13.75 6.17 16.76
N GLY A 82 -15.01 6.39 17.17
CA GLY A 82 -15.88 5.30 17.63
C GLY A 82 -16.14 4.23 16.56
N THR A 83 -16.35 4.65 15.31
CA THR A 83 -16.51 3.74 14.17
C THR A 83 -15.20 2.99 13.88
N LEU A 84 -14.06 3.67 13.95
CA LEU A 84 -12.77 3.01 13.72
C LEU A 84 -12.48 1.94 14.78
N ILE A 85 -12.88 2.14 16.04
CA ILE A 85 -12.76 1.14 17.11
C ILE A 85 -13.74 -0.02 16.90
N GLU A 86 -15.03 0.28 16.69
CA GLU A 86 -16.09 -0.73 16.53
C GLU A 86 -15.74 -1.74 15.43
N PHE A 87 -15.19 -1.25 14.33
CA PHE A 87 -14.82 -2.07 13.20
C PHE A 87 -13.39 -2.64 13.31
N GLY A 88 -12.64 -2.32 14.36
CA GLY A 88 -11.26 -2.80 14.57
C GLY A 88 -10.28 -2.31 13.50
N ILE A 89 -10.51 -1.10 12.98
CA ILE A 89 -9.66 -0.43 11.99
C ILE A 89 -8.61 0.44 12.69
N GLN A 90 -8.98 1.08 13.82
CA GLN A 90 -8.12 1.97 14.59
C GLN A 90 -6.69 1.43 14.84
N PRO A 91 -6.47 0.19 15.34
CA PRO A 91 -5.11 -0.30 15.60
C PRO A 91 -4.28 -0.54 14.33
N LEU A 92 -4.94 -0.64 13.17
CA LEU A 92 -4.29 -0.88 11.88
C LEU A 92 -3.96 0.40 11.13
N LEU A 93 -4.48 1.56 11.59
CA LEU A 93 -4.17 2.84 10.97
C LEU A 93 -2.69 3.20 11.21
N PRO A 94 -1.95 3.57 10.15
CA PRO A 94 -0.65 4.20 10.29
C PRO A 94 -0.73 5.46 11.17
N CYS A 95 0.24 5.66 12.04
CA CYS A 95 0.41 6.94 12.74
C CYS A 95 1.01 7.99 11.79
N SER A 96 1.05 9.28 12.18
CA SER A 96 1.56 10.37 11.32
C SER A 96 2.94 10.05 10.71
N ALA A 97 3.88 9.56 11.53
CA ALA A 97 5.22 9.23 11.05
C ALA A 97 5.21 8.06 10.03
N GLU A 98 4.34 7.07 10.22
CA GLU A 98 4.18 5.95 9.27
C GLU A 98 3.49 6.41 7.98
N SER A 99 2.49 7.29 8.07
CA SER A 99 1.83 7.92 6.93
C SER A 99 2.83 8.74 6.11
N GLU A 100 3.65 9.58 6.75
CA GLU A 100 4.70 10.36 6.10
C GLU A 100 5.70 9.46 5.37
N ARG A 101 6.15 8.38 6.02
CA ARG A 101 7.01 7.36 5.40
C ARG A 101 6.34 6.68 4.21
N THR A 102 5.03 6.43 4.28
CA THR A 102 4.27 5.80 3.20
C THR A 102 4.21 6.71 1.97
N HIS A 103 4.00 8.02 2.17
CA HIS A 103 4.05 9.00 1.09
C HIS A 103 5.45 9.15 0.50
N ALA A 104 6.50 9.10 1.33
CA ALA A 104 7.87 9.10 0.86
C ALA A 104 8.18 7.85 0.02
N LEU A 105 7.79 6.66 0.48
CA LEU A 105 7.95 5.42 -0.27
C LEU A 105 7.21 5.47 -1.61
N LEU A 106 6.00 6.03 -1.66
CA LEU A 106 5.25 6.16 -2.92
C LEU A 106 6.02 6.95 -3.97
N LYS A 107 6.76 8.01 -3.57
CA LYS A 107 7.61 8.77 -4.49
C LYS A 107 8.72 7.89 -5.07
N VAL A 108 9.44 7.17 -4.22
CA VAL A 108 10.50 6.23 -4.64
C VAL A 108 9.96 5.16 -5.60
N LEU A 109 8.80 4.59 -5.29
CA LEU A 109 8.19 3.57 -6.14
C LEU A 109 7.72 4.11 -7.50
N ASN A 110 7.28 5.38 -7.57
CA ASN A 110 6.95 6.02 -8.85
C ASN A 110 8.19 6.18 -9.73
N ASP A 111 9.36 6.49 -9.14
CA ASP A 111 10.62 6.58 -9.88
C ASP A 111 11.01 5.21 -10.47
N PHE A 112 10.85 4.14 -9.68
CA PHE A 112 11.10 2.77 -10.15
C PHE A 112 10.17 2.32 -11.27
N GLU A 113 8.90 2.73 -11.22
CA GLU A 113 7.93 2.50 -12.31
C GLU A 113 8.35 3.24 -13.59
N GLY A 114 8.90 4.45 -13.47
CA GLY A 114 9.48 5.18 -14.60
C GLY A 114 10.64 4.42 -15.25
N VAL A 115 11.57 3.90 -14.44
CA VAL A 115 12.70 3.10 -14.92
C VAL A 115 12.23 1.80 -15.59
N THR A 116 11.26 1.11 -14.99
CA THR A 116 10.71 -0.14 -15.55
C THR A 116 10.12 0.08 -16.94
N LYS A 117 9.34 1.15 -17.12
CA LYS A 117 8.78 1.51 -18.44
C LYS A 117 9.85 1.84 -19.48
N MET A 118 10.99 2.38 -19.05
CA MET A 118 12.12 2.66 -19.93
C MET A 118 12.85 1.37 -20.33
N LEU A 119 13.05 0.43 -19.40
CA LEU A 119 13.71 -0.86 -19.65
C LEU A 119 12.90 -1.83 -20.52
N GLN A 120 11.59 -1.59 -20.66
CA GLN A 120 10.67 -2.39 -21.47
C GLN A 120 10.46 -1.84 -22.89
N ARG A 121 11.09 -0.71 -23.24
CA ARG A 121 11.12 -0.17 -24.61
C ARG A 121 12.28 -0.75 -25.39
#